data_AF-A0A3N7AU24-F1
#
_entry.id   AF-A0A3N7AU24-F1
#
_cell.length_a   1.000
_cell.length_b   1.000
_cell.length_c   1.000
_cell.angle_alpha   90.00
_cell.angle_beta   90.00
_cell.angle_gamma   90.00
#
_symmetry.space_group_name_H-M   'P 1'
#
loop_
_entity.id
_entity.type
_entity.pdbx_description
1 polymer ?
#
loop_
_entity_poly.entity_id
_entity_poly.type
_entity_poly.pdbx_seq_one_letter_code
_entity_poly.pdbx_strand_id
1 'polypeptide(L)'
;MTTRTVLLWMAACCVATAATAAAAAPPSVVGPNLRVERVTFGSGLQNASGTENAQPVGDYGVWHVPQYMPGFPTAATLWPRVVILQCVSNLCDGYELTPELGRGEYLFFRPAGR
;
A
#
# COMPACT_ATOMS: atom_id res chain seq x y z
N MET A 1 15.40 -58.40 39.36
CA MET A 1 16.30 -57.24 39.55
C MET A 1 17.12 -57.14 38.27
N THR A 2 16.67 -56.55 37.15
CA THR A 2 15.99 -55.28 36.88
C THR A 2 16.82 -54.04 37.23
N THR A 3 17.66 -53.60 36.28
CA THR A 3 17.90 -52.17 36.07
C THR A 3 18.08 -51.91 34.58
N ARG A 4 17.08 -51.26 33.99
CA ARG A 4 17.05 -50.73 32.62
C ARG A 4 17.86 -49.43 32.63
N THR A 5 18.85 -49.29 31.75
CA THR A 5 19.47 -47.99 31.48
C THR A 5 18.88 -47.47 30.18
N VAL A 6 18.04 -46.44 30.32
CA VAL A 6 17.26 -45.80 29.27
C VAL A 6 18.19 -44.96 28.39
N LEU A 7 18.23 -45.27 27.09
CA LEU A 7 18.81 -44.43 26.05
C LEU A 7 17.99 -43.13 25.94
N LEU A 8 18.57 -42.02 26.42
CA LEU A 8 18.03 -40.68 26.24
C LEU A 8 18.24 -40.21 24.79
N TRP A 9 17.24 -40.51 23.96
CA TRP A 9 16.91 -39.74 22.76
C TRP A 9 16.23 -38.43 23.19
N MET A 10 16.86 -37.27 22.96
CA MET A 10 16.21 -35.97 23.05
C MET A 10 16.82 -35.03 21.98
N ALA A 11 16.18 -35.06 20.81
CA ALA A 11 15.94 -33.96 19.89
C ALA A 11 16.81 -32.69 20.04
N ALA A 12 17.91 -32.64 19.28
CA ALA A 12 18.62 -31.39 18.96
C ALA A 12 18.23 -30.93 17.54
N CYS A 13 16.96 -30.56 17.33
CA CYS A 13 16.46 -30.03 16.06
C CYS A 13 15.60 -28.78 16.27
N CYS A 14 16.00 -27.86 17.16
CA CYS A 14 15.32 -26.56 17.30
C CYS A 14 16.30 -25.42 17.61
N VAL A 15 17.52 -25.44 17.03
CA VAL A 15 18.41 -24.27 17.11
C VAL A 15 18.01 -23.30 16.00
N ALA A 16 17.07 -22.42 16.35
CA ALA A 16 17.01 -21.02 15.97
C ALA A 16 17.61 -20.63 14.61
N THR A 17 16.87 -20.85 13.53
CA THR A 17 16.91 -19.95 12.38
C THR A 17 15.84 -18.88 12.59
N ALA A 18 16.17 -17.89 13.43
CA ALA A 18 15.53 -16.59 13.37
C ALA A 18 15.95 -15.95 12.03
N ALA A 19 15.31 -16.38 10.94
CA ALA A 19 15.35 -15.66 9.70
C ALA A 19 14.65 -14.34 9.97
N THR A 20 15.43 -13.28 10.19
CA THR A 20 14.96 -11.92 10.07
C THR A 20 14.35 -11.80 8.68
N ALA A 21 13.02 -11.87 8.60
CA ALA A 21 12.30 -11.27 7.50
C ALA A 21 12.63 -9.79 7.59
N ALA A 22 13.71 -9.37 6.92
CA ALA A 22 13.87 -8.00 6.53
C ALA A 22 12.63 -7.71 5.69
N ALA A 23 11.62 -7.12 6.33
CA ALA A 23 10.57 -6.43 5.62
C ALA A 23 11.33 -5.47 4.70
N ALA A 24 11.42 -5.83 3.42
CA ALA A 24 11.96 -4.96 2.41
C ALA A 24 11.18 -3.66 2.57
N ALA A 25 11.83 -2.65 3.15
CA ALA A 25 11.25 -1.33 3.19
C ALA A 25 10.85 -1.04 1.75
N PRO A 26 9.57 -0.72 1.47
CA PRO A 26 9.17 -0.41 0.11
C PRO A 26 10.14 0.66 -0.39
N PRO A 27 10.65 0.52 -1.62
CA PRO A 27 11.71 1.38 -2.12
C PRO A 27 11.32 2.82 -1.82
N SER A 28 12.25 3.57 -1.24
CA SER A 28 12.09 4.97 -0.85
C SER A 28 11.92 5.82 -2.11
N VAL A 29 10.75 5.70 -2.73
CA VAL A 29 10.27 6.43 -3.91
C VAL A 29 9.66 7.78 -3.48
N VAL A 30 9.63 8.03 -2.17
CA VAL A 30 8.97 9.16 -1.54
C VAL A 30 9.83 10.41 -1.62
N GLY A 31 9.81 11.08 -2.78
CA GLY A 31 10.09 12.50 -2.85
C GLY A 31 8.83 13.31 -2.50
N PRO A 32 8.95 14.55 -1.99
CA PRO A 32 7.79 15.41 -1.72
C PRO A 32 6.99 15.77 -2.98
N ASN A 33 7.55 15.53 -4.17
CA ASN A 33 7.00 15.90 -5.48
C ASN A 33 6.48 14.67 -6.25
N LEU A 34 5.67 13.86 -5.59
CA LEU A 34 5.08 12.66 -6.18
C LEU A 34 3.97 13.04 -7.16
N ARG A 35 3.98 12.44 -8.35
CA ARG A 35 3.02 12.68 -9.43
C ARG A 35 2.26 11.40 -9.72
N VAL A 36 0.95 11.49 -9.91
CA VAL A 36 0.09 10.36 -10.26
C VAL A 36 -0.50 10.61 -11.64
N GLU A 37 -0.52 9.61 -12.53
CA GLU A 37 -1.18 9.76 -13.83
C GLU A 37 -2.67 10.03 -13.66
N ARG A 38 -3.22 10.90 -14.51
CA ARG A 38 -4.65 11.22 -14.51
C ARG A 38 -5.43 10.14 -15.22
N VAL A 39 -6.50 9.67 -14.57
CA VAL A 39 -7.42 8.65 -15.11
C VAL A 39 -8.84 9.20 -15.06
N THR A 40 -9.55 9.07 -16.17
CA THR A 40 -10.96 9.49 -16.25
C THR A 40 -11.77 8.69 -15.22
N PHE A 41 -12.53 9.40 -14.38
CA PHE A 41 -13.27 8.81 -13.25
C PHE A 41 -12.37 8.12 -12.21
N GLY A 42 -11.16 8.64 -12.02
CA GLY A 42 -10.16 8.05 -11.13
C GLY A 42 -9.28 9.10 -10.48
N SER A 43 -7.96 8.90 -10.58
CA SER A 43 -6.95 9.82 -10.09
C SER A 43 -6.93 11.15 -10.85
N GLY A 44 -6.92 12.26 -10.12
CA GLY A 44 -6.74 13.61 -10.64
C GLY A 44 -8.02 14.34 -11.05
N LEU A 45 -7.83 15.49 -11.69
CA LEU A 45 -8.94 16.31 -12.19
C LEU A 45 -9.73 15.59 -13.28
N GLN A 46 -11.06 15.60 -13.17
CA GLN A 46 -11.95 15.01 -14.17
C GLN A 46 -11.72 15.62 -15.56
N ASN A 47 -11.73 14.78 -16.60
CA ASN A 47 -11.59 15.16 -18.02
C ASN A 47 -10.27 15.87 -18.34
N ALA A 48 -9.25 15.76 -17.47
CA ALA A 48 -7.91 16.27 -17.72
C ALA A 48 -6.94 15.12 -18.00
N SER A 49 -5.95 15.36 -18.86
CA SER A 49 -4.87 14.41 -19.16
C SER A 49 -3.58 14.78 -18.44
N GLY A 50 -2.58 13.89 -18.52
CA GLY A 50 -1.26 14.09 -17.93
C GLY A 50 -1.17 13.57 -16.51
N THR A 51 -0.61 14.36 -15.61
CA THR A 51 -0.35 13.94 -14.22
C THR A 51 -0.89 14.96 -13.23
N GLU A 52 -1.20 14.49 -12.02
CA GLU A 52 -1.57 15.32 -10.88
C GLU A 52 -0.49 15.28 -9.79
N ASN A 53 -0.24 16.40 -9.13
CA ASN A 53 0.68 16.44 -8.00
C ASN A 53 0.00 15.91 -6.75
N ALA A 54 0.52 14.80 -6.21
CA ALA A 54 0.01 14.21 -5.00
C ALA A 54 0.44 15.01 -3.76
N GLN A 55 -0.51 15.29 -2.89
CA GLN A 55 -0.27 16.04 -1.65
C GLN A 55 0.05 15.07 -0.51
N PRO A 56 1.16 15.27 0.23
CA PRO A 56 1.44 14.44 1.39
C PRO A 56 0.39 14.66 2.48
N VAL A 57 -0.01 13.59 3.17
CA VAL A 57 -0.94 13.65 4.29
C VAL A 57 -0.16 13.54 5.58
N GLY A 58 0.19 14.70 6.15
CA GLY A 58 1.06 14.78 7.33
C GLY A 58 2.34 13.95 7.16
N ASP A 59 2.77 13.31 8.25
CA ASP A 59 3.97 12.45 8.27
C ASP A 59 3.63 10.95 8.21
N TYR A 60 2.44 10.59 7.69
CA TYR A 60 1.96 9.20 7.66
C TYR A 60 2.54 8.36 6.53
N GLY A 61 3.36 8.94 5.65
CA GLY A 61 3.91 8.24 4.49
C GLY A 61 2.84 7.82 3.47
N VAL A 62 1.78 8.62 3.35
CA VAL A 62 0.72 8.45 2.36
C VAL A 62 0.38 9.80 1.71
N TRP A 63 -0.16 9.73 0.49
CA TRP A 63 -0.52 10.90 -0.30
C TRP A 63 -2.02 10.92 -0.61
N HIS A 64 -2.50 12.08 -1.00
CA HIS A 64 -3.83 12.29 -1.53
C HIS A 64 -3.75 13.01 -2.88
N VAL A 65 -4.62 12.63 -3.80
CA VAL A 65 -4.87 13.34 -5.06
C VAL A 65 -6.37 13.60 -5.19
N PRO A 66 -6.80 14.68 -5.85
CA PRO A 66 -8.20 14.89 -6.21
C PRO A 66 -8.76 13.67 -6.96
N GLN A 67 -10.04 13.37 -6.72
CA GLN A 67 -10.69 12.18 -7.22
C GLN A 67 -12.13 12.48 -7.59
N TYR A 68 -12.63 11.83 -8.64
CA TYR A 68 -13.98 12.05 -9.12
C TYR A 68 -14.67 10.73 -9.46
N MET A 69 -15.77 10.43 -8.76
CA MET A 69 -16.64 9.28 -9.04
C MET A 69 -18.09 9.75 -9.19
N PRO A 70 -18.59 9.93 -10.43
CA PRO A 70 -19.95 10.36 -10.67
C PRO A 70 -20.94 9.21 -10.49
N GLY A 71 -22.15 9.51 -10.03
CA GLY A 71 -23.28 8.58 -10.08
C GLY A 71 -23.29 7.46 -9.04
N PHE A 72 -22.25 7.33 -8.22
CA PHE A 72 -22.21 6.34 -7.14
C PHE A 72 -22.45 7.04 -5.79
N PRO A 73 -23.65 6.93 -5.20
CA PRO A 73 -23.83 7.27 -3.79
C PRO A 73 -22.92 6.34 -3.02
N THR A 74 -21.90 6.90 -2.37
CA THR A 74 -20.90 6.09 -1.69
C THR A 74 -21.49 5.51 -0.42
N ALA A 75 -22.16 4.37 -0.56
CA ALA A 75 -22.63 3.54 0.55
C ALA A 75 -21.46 2.90 1.33
N ALA A 76 -20.23 3.11 0.88
CA ALA A 76 -19.05 2.68 1.60
C ALA A 76 -18.94 3.44 2.92
N THR A 77 -18.89 2.67 4.00
CA THR A 77 -18.62 3.17 5.34
C THR A 77 -17.38 4.07 5.33
N LEU A 78 -17.44 5.20 6.06
CA LEU A 78 -16.46 6.30 6.11
C LEU A 78 -15.12 5.88 6.74
N TRP A 79 -14.46 4.87 6.19
CA TRP A 79 -13.17 4.38 6.65
C TRP A 79 -12.08 4.83 5.67
N PRO A 80 -11.04 5.53 6.18
CA PRO A 80 -9.79 5.73 5.46
C PRO A 80 -9.26 4.43 4.86
N ARG A 81 -8.86 4.45 3.60
CA ARG A 81 -8.20 3.31 2.96
C ARG A 81 -6.91 3.74 2.28
N VAL A 82 -5.96 2.82 2.25
CA VAL A 82 -4.69 3.01 1.55
C VAL A 82 -4.66 2.10 0.33
N VAL A 83 -4.54 2.70 -0.84
CA VAL A 83 -4.30 2.02 -2.12
C VAL A 83 -2.80 2.07 -2.42
N ILE A 84 -2.25 0.96 -2.90
CA ILE A 84 -0.84 0.91 -3.29
C ILE A 84 -0.75 1.25 -4.78
N LEU A 85 0.01 2.29 -5.12
CA LEU A 85 0.28 2.67 -6.50
C LEU A 85 1.70 2.28 -6.86
N GLN A 86 1.87 1.68 -8.04
CA GLN A 86 3.19 1.37 -8.57
C GLN A 86 3.81 2.62 -9.17
N CYS A 87 5.08 2.84 -8.88
CA CYS A 87 5.79 4.06 -9.20
C CYS A 87 7.17 3.77 -9.78
N VAL A 88 7.59 4.63 -10.70
CA VAL A 88 8.95 4.68 -11.25
C VAL A 88 9.49 6.07 -10.97
N SER A 89 10.48 6.16 -10.06
CA SER A 89 10.91 7.45 -9.51
C SER A 89 9.67 8.21 -8.97
N ASN A 90 9.55 9.52 -9.19
CA ASN A 90 8.44 10.31 -8.68
C ASN A 90 7.13 10.22 -9.48
N LEU A 91 7.01 9.32 -10.45
CA LEU A 91 5.79 9.13 -11.25
C LEU A 91 5.13 7.80 -10.89
N CYS A 92 3.87 7.85 -10.51
CA CYS A 92 3.04 6.72 -10.15
C CYS A 92 1.93 6.50 -11.17
N ASP A 93 1.60 5.23 -11.39
CA ASP A 93 0.46 4.82 -12.19
C ASP A 93 -0.83 5.44 -11.64
N GLY A 94 -1.73 5.80 -12.55
CA GLY A 94 -3.08 6.21 -12.19
C GLY A 94 -3.95 5.01 -11.82
N TYR A 95 -5.13 5.28 -11.28
CA TYR A 95 -6.10 4.24 -10.94
C TYR A 95 -7.53 4.69 -11.21
N GLU A 96 -8.40 3.74 -11.49
CA GLU A 96 -9.84 3.97 -11.61
C GLU A 96 -10.51 3.89 -10.24
N LEU A 97 -11.40 4.84 -9.96
CA LEU A 97 -12.16 4.84 -8.71
C LEU A 97 -13.39 3.95 -8.86
N THR A 98 -13.46 2.90 -8.05
CA THR A 98 -14.62 1.99 -8.02
C THR A 98 -15.40 2.12 -6.72
N PRO A 99 -16.70 1.77 -6.71
CA PRO A 99 -17.52 1.81 -5.49
C PRO A 99 -16.95 0.97 -4.33
N GLU A 100 -16.23 -0.11 -4.64
CA GLU A 100 -15.65 -1.02 -3.66
C GLU A 100 -14.47 -0.40 -2.90
N LEU A 101 -13.73 0.53 -3.54
CA LEU A 101 -12.70 1.34 -2.88
C LEU A 101 -13.31 2.33 -1.90
N GLY A 102 -14.55 2.74 -2.16
CA GLY A 102 -15.32 3.63 -1.32
C GLY A 102 -15.21 5.08 -1.73
N ARG A 103 -15.26 5.98 -0.73
CA ARG A 103 -15.25 7.42 -0.98
C ARG A 103 -13.87 7.92 -1.38
N GLY A 104 -13.78 8.60 -2.51
CA GLY A 104 -12.52 9.17 -2.98
C GLY A 104 -11.87 10.14 -1.98
N GLU A 105 -12.66 10.89 -1.21
CA GLU A 105 -12.08 11.81 -0.20
C GLU A 105 -11.36 11.09 0.94
N TYR A 106 -11.55 9.77 1.08
CA TYR A 106 -10.97 8.91 2.12
C TYR A 106 -9.97 7.89 1.55
N LEU A 107 -9.62 8.02 0.26
CA LEU A 107 -8.54 7.24 -0.33
C LEU A 107 -7.21 7.97 -0.21
N PHE A 108 -6.26 7.22 0.30
CA PHE A 108 -4.86 7.60 0.44
C PHE A 108 -4.01 6.64 -0.37
N PHE A 109 -2.87 7.11 -0.85
CA PHE A 109 -1.99 6.34 -1.72
C PHE A 109 -0.67 6.10 -1.02
N ARG A 110 -0.18 4.87 -1.13
CA ARG A 110 1.18 4.53 -0.72
C ARG A 110 1.97 4.10 -1.98
N PRO A 111 3.08 4.77 -2.30
CA PRO A 111 3.90 4.39 -3.44
C PRO A 111 4.61 3.08 -3.15
N ALA A 112 4.68 2.23 -4.16
CA ALA A 112 5.52 1.06 -4.23
C ALA A 112 6.37 1.14 -5.50
N GLY A 113 7.58 0.59 -5.47
CA GLY A 113 8.39 0.50 -6.68
C GLY A 113 7.88 -0.62 -7.57
N ARG A 114 7.81 -0.35 -8.87
CA ARG A 114 7.55 -1.34 -9.92
C ARG A 114 8.74 -2.28 -10.13
#